data_AF-A0A859CSR7-F1
#
_entry.id   AF-A0A859CSR7-F1
#
_cell.length_a   1.000
_cell.length_b   1.000
_cell.length_c   1.000
_cell.angle_alpha   90.00
_cell.angle_beta   90.00
_cell.angle_gamma   90.00
#
_symmetry.space_group_name_H-M   'P 1'
#
loop_
_entity.id
_entity.type
_entity.pdbx_description
1 polymer ?
#
loop_
_entity_poly.entity_id
_entity_poly.type
_entity_poly.pdbx_seq_one_letter_code
_entity_poly.pdbx_strand_id
1 'polypeptide(L)' 'MMKNLHPIDRIARGVIGIVIIGFLLLNNSYLQEPILEILLAIFGVLNLVSLISGWCPVYHLAGISTCKK' A
#
# COMPACT_ATOMS: atom_id res chain seq x y z
N MET A 1 0.19 -19.71 3.33
CA MET A 1 0.14 -18.26 2.99
C MET A 1 1.58 -17.78 2.90
N MET A 2 2.05 -17.35 1.72
CA MET A 2 3.38 -16.75 1.55
C MET A 2 3.38 -15.38 2.25
N LYS A 3 3.78 -15.34 3.52
CA LYS A 3 3.88 -14.10 4.29
C LYS A 3 5.30 -13.59 4.18
N ASN A 4 5.49 -12.48 3.47
CA ASN A 4 6.79 -11.79 3.39
C ASN A 4 6.87 -10.61 4.35
N LEU A 5 5.75 -10.22 4.97
CA LEU A 5 5.68 -9.03 5.82
C LEU A 5 5.45 -9.37 7.29
N HIS A 6 6.24 -8.72 8.15
CA HIS A 6 5.98 -8.68 9.57
C HIS A 6 4.61 -8.01 9.86
N PRO A 7 3.84 -8.44 10.89
CA PRO A 7 2.55 -7.87 11.21
C PRO A 7 2.56 -6.34 11.39
N ILE A 8 3.65 -5.80 11.93
CA ILE A 8 3.82 -4.35 12.11
C ILE A 8 3.91 -3.63 10.75
N ASP A 9 4.72 -4.14 9.82
CA ASP A 9 4.86 -3.56 8.47
C ASP A 9 3.53 -3.64 7.71
N ARG A 10 2.83 -4.77 7.85
CA ARG A 10 1.50 -4.98 7.29
C ARG A 10 0.48 -3.95 7.79
N ILE A 11 0.45 -3.68 9.10
CA ILE A 11 -0.46 -2.68 9.68
C ILE A 11 -0.07 -1.26 9.23
N ALA A 12 1.21 -0.92 9.28
CA ALA A 12 1.70 0.40 8.85
C ALA A 12 1.31 0.69 7.40
N ARG A 13 1.52 -0.27 6.49
CA ARG A 13 1.06 -0.18 5.10
C ARG A 13 -0.45 -0.05 5.00
N GLY A 14 -1.20 -0.82 5.77
CA GLY A 14 -2.65 -0.70 5.84
C GLY A 14 -3.12 0.71 6.19
N VAL A 15 -2.56 1.29 7.25
CA VAL A 15 -2.88 2.65 7.68
C VAL A 15 -2.53 3.66 6.59
N ILE A 16 -1.34 3.57 5.98
CA ILE A 16 -0.93 4.45 4.88
C ILE A 16 -1.89 4.34 3.69
N GLY A 17 -2.27 3.11 3.31
CA GLY A 17 -3.20 2.86 2.21
C GLY A 17 -4.58 3.45 2.48
N ILE A 18 -5.13 3.27 3.70
CA ILE A 18 -6.41 3.85 4.11
C ILE A 18 -6.36 5.38 4.06
N VAL A 19 -5.30 5.99 4.60
CA VAL A 19 -5.15 7.45 4.63
C VAL A 19 -5.08 8.02 3.22
N ILE A 20 -4.31 7.41 2.31
CA ILE A 20 -4.17 7.89 0.93
C ILE A 20 -5.47 7.75 0.17
N ILE A 21 -6.13 6.59 0.22
CA ILE A 21 -7.40 6.38 -0.47
C ILE A 21 -8.50 7.27 0.12
N GLY A 22 -8.57 7.39 1.44
CA GLY A 22 -9.49 8.30 2.11
C GLY A 22 -9.24 9.76 1.71
N PHE A 23 -7.98 10.18 1.63
CA PHE A 23 -7.62 11.52 1.17
C PHE A 23 -8.08 11.77 -0.27
N LEU A 24 -7.81 10.85 -1.20
CA LEU A 24 -8.23 10.97 -2.60
C LEU A 24 -9.76 11.03 -2.74
N LEU A 25 -10.48 10.18 -2.02
CA LEU A 25 -11.95 10.17 -2.08
C LEU A 25 -12.59 11.45 -1.51
N LEU A 26 -12.00 12.01 -0.44
CA LEU A 26 -12.50 13.23 0.20
C LEU A 26 -12.02 14.51 -0.50
N ASN A 27 -10.90 14.46 -1.23
CA ASN A 27 -10.24 15.61 -1.83
C ASN A 27 -9.97 15.39 -3.34
N ASN A 28 -10.93 14.79 -4.04
CA ASN A 28 -10.78 14.37 -5.44
C ASN A 28 -10.50 15.54 -6.42
N SER A 29 -10.63 16.79 -5.98
CA SER A 29 -10.34 17.99 -6.77
C SER A 29 -9.13 18.79 -6.27
N TYR A 30 -8.44 18.29 -5.23
CA TYR A 30 -7.30 18.97 -4.63
C TYR A 30 -6.01 18.76 -5.42
N LEU A 31 -5.87 17.60 -6.06
CA LEU A 31 -4.78 17.30 -6.98
C LEU A 31 -5.18 17.79 -8.38
N GLN A 32 -4.50 18.84 -8.85
CA GLN A 32 -4.73 19.36 -10.22
C GLN A 32 -4.05 18.50 -11.28
N GLU A 33 -3.05 17.70 -10.89
CA GLU A 33 -2.26 16.87 -11.79
C GLU A 33 -2.80 15.43 -11.85
N PRO A 34 -3.42 15.01 -12.98
CA PRO A 34 -4.08 13.71 -13.08
C PRO A 34 -3.11 12.53 -12.97
N ILE A 35 -1.86 12.72 -13.38
CA ILE A 35 -0.82 11.68 -13.26
C ILE A 35 -0.50 11.38 -11.80
N LEU A 36 -0.43 12.41 -10.96
CA LEU A 36 -0.10 12.27 -9.54
C LEU A 36 -1.25 11.59 -8.79
N GLU A 37 -2.49 11.93 -9.12
CA GLU A 37 -3.69 11.30 -8.56
C GLU A 37 -3.71 9.79 -8.84
N ILE A 38 -3.50 9.39 -10.10
CA ILE A 38 -3.44 7.98 -10.51
C ILE A 38 -2.31 7.24 -9.79
N LEU A 39 -1.13 7.85 -9.67
CA LEU A 39 0.01 7.22 -8.99
C LEU A 39 -0.27 7.00 -7.49
N LEU A 40 -0.88 7.99 -6.83
CA LEU A 40 -1.28 7.87 -5.43
C LEU A 40 -2.39 6.82 -5.24
N ALA A 41 -3.34 6.74 -6.17
CA ALA A 41 -4.39 5.73 -6.14
C ALA A 41 -3.80 4.32 -6.24
N ILE A 42 -2.92 4.08 -7.21
CA ILE A 42 -2.21 2.80 -7.37
C ILE A 42 -1.41 2.47 -6.11
N PHE A 43 -0.66 3.43 -5.57
CA PHE A 43 0.14 3.24 -4.37
C PHE A 43 -0.72 2.92 -3.14
N GLY A 44 -1.86 3.59 -2.96
CA GLY A 44 -2.81 3.33 -1.89
C GLY A 44 -3.40 1.92 -1.98
N VAL A 45 -3.84 1.51 -3.18
CA VAL A 45 -4.38 0.17 -3.43
C VAL A 45 -3.33 -0.92 -3.15
N LEU A 46 -2.09 -0.76 -3.62
CA LEU A 46 -1.03 -1.74 -3.38
C LEU A 46 -0.73 -1.94 -1.88
N ASN A 47 -0.83 -0.86 -1.09
CA ASN A 47 -0.64 -0.93 0.36
C ASN A 47 -1.84 -1.59 1.07
N LEU A 48 -3.07 -1.34 0.62
CA LEU A 48 -4.26 -2.06 1.10
C LEU A 48 -4.22 -3.55 0.75
N VAL A 49 -3.80 -3.90 -0.46
CA VAL A 49 -3.60 -5.31 -0.86
C VAL A 49 -2.57 -5.97 0.04
N SER A 50 -1.47 -5.27 0.36
CA SER A 50 -0.45 -5.76 1.30
C SER A 50 -1.03 -6.00 2.70
N LEU A 51 -1.99 -5.17 3.15
CA LEU A 51 -2.72 -5.36 4.40
C LEU A 51 -3.63 -6.60 4.36
N ILE A 52 -4.24 -6.98 3.24
CA ILE A 52 -5.15 -8.15 3.18
C ILE A 52 -4.38 -9.46 2.98
N SER A 53 -3.38 -9.46 2.12
CA SER A 53 -2.64 -10.68 1.73
C SER A 53 -1.47 -10.99 2.67
N GLY A 54 -0.92 -9.98 3.37
CA GLY A 54 0.36 -10.12 4.07
C GLY A 54 1.54 -10.35 3.11
N TRP A 55 1.35 -9.97 1.84
CA TRP A 55 2.29 -10.13 0.74
C TRP A 55 2.34 -8.82 -0.07
N CYS A 56 3.55 -8.28 -0.25
CA CYS A 56 3.79 -7.10 -1.06
C CYS A 56 4.49 -7.55 -2.35
N PRO A 57 3.89 -7.31 -3.53
CA PRO A 57 4.47 -7.73 -4.80
C PRO A 57 5.86 -7.13 -5.03
N VAL A 58 6.06 -5.87 -4.62
CA VAL A 58 7.37 -5.20 -4.73
C VAL A 58 8.44 -5.92 -3.91
N TYR A 59 8.14 -6.29 -2.67
CA TYR A 59 9.09 -7.02 -1.83
C TYR A 59 9.33 -8.44 -2.36
N HIS A 60 8.31 -9.08 -2.90
CA HIS A 60 8.48 -10.39 -3.53
C HIS A 60 9.38 -10.34 -4.76
N LEU A 61 9.18 -9.37 -5.65
CA LEU A 61 10.04 -9.15 -6.82
C LEU A 61 11.47 -8.78 -6.42
N ALA A 62 11.64 -8.03 -5.34
CA ALA A 62 12.95 -7.67 -4.79
C ALA A 62 13.61 -8.79 -3.96
N GLY A 63 12.94 -9.93 -3.72
CA GLY A 63 13.44 -11.00 -2.86
C GLY A 63 13.56 -10.62 -1.37
N ILE A 64 12.88 -9.56 -0.93
CA ILE A 64 12.92 -9.03 0.44
C ILE A 64 11.81 -9.68 1.27
N SER A 65 12.15 -10.14 2.47
CA SER A 65 11.19 -10.52 3.51
C SER A 65 11.48 -9.74 4.78
N THR A 66 10.51 -8.97 5.27
CA THR A 66 10.57 -8.36 6.60
C THR A 66 10.07 -9.31 7.68
N CYS A 67 9.42 -10.40 7.28
CA CYS A 67 9.18 -11.53 8.16
C CYS A 67 10.48 -12.34 8.27
N LYS A 68 11.23 -12.16 9.37
CA LYS A 68 12.19 -13.20 9.79
C LYS A 68 11.41 -14.39 10.31
N LYS A 69 11.78 -15.59 9.87
CA LYS A 69 11.40 -16.83 10.56
C LYS A 69 11.97 -16.83 11.96
#